data_AF-A0A5H2XSN4-F1
#
_entry.id   AF-A0A5H2XSN4-F1
#
_cell.length_a   1.000
_cell.length_b   1.000
_cell.length_c   1.000
_cell.angle_alpha   90.00
_cell.angle_beta   90.00
_cell.angle_gamma   90.00
#
_symmetry.space_group_name_H-M   'P 1'
#
loop_
_entity.id
_entity.type
_entity.pdbx_description
1 polymer ?
#
loop_
_entity_poly.entity_id
_entity_poly.type
_entity_poly.pdbx_seq_one_letter_code
_entity_poly.pdbx_strand_id
1 'polypeptide(L)'
;MDMEKKEKEQAEVVPTLEWYFWLAKWRIQLFGRQWNFFDVASVIVVSVLHCLALLAPFHFNWGAVWVAMALNSISGVGITLSYHRNLAHKSFKLPKWLEYFFAIARFWDFRCIVATTCINGSPLEWVSTHRNHHQFTDTWSDPHSPIAKGLWFSHIGWVFDYRSRFGSYEGRLNNVGDLKKQPYYIFLHYTYPFHSVALGVLLYVVGGLPFLVWGMGVRMVYMFHVTFSINSICHTWGTQVWDTDMSVGFGWKTIISNLDGLFGLLAHGEGWHNNHHAFDYSARQGLEWWQIDTTWYLIRFLQALGLAAEVKLPTEAQKKRKALCNKVINKKEKLGTVGNNGKLQAT
;
A
#
# COMPACT_ATOMS: atom_id res chain seq x y z
N MET A 1 -28.55 -4.04 28.30
CA MET A 1 -28.66 -2.58 28.48
C MET A 1 -27.31 -1.87 28.59
N ASP A 2 -26.26 -2.52 29.14
CA ASP A 2 -24.93 -1.88 29.29
C ASP A 2 -23.93 -2.08 28.13
N MET A 3 -24.12 -3.08 27.25
CA MET A 3 -23.26 -3.22 26.05
C MET A 3 -23.64 -2.23 24.95
N GLU A 4 -24.93 -2.01 24.76
CA GLU A 4 -25.49 -1.07 23.76
C GLU A 4 -25.11 0.39 24.07
N LYS A 5 -24.93 0.71 25.35
CA LYS A 5 -24.47 2.03 25.80
C LYS A 5 -22.97 2.24 25.56
N LYS A 6 -22.15 1.20 25.75
CA LYS A 6 -20.71 1.23 25.47
C LYS A 6 -20.39 1.27 23.97
N GLU A 7 -21.20 0.63 23.13
CA GLU A 7 -21.08 0.75 21.66
C GLU A 7 -21.48 2.15 21.16
N LYS A 8 -22.48 2.77 21.78
CA LYS A 8 -22.87 4.16 21.46
C LYS A 8 -21.84 5.20 21.92
N GLU A 9 -21.21 5.02 23.08
CA GLU A 9 -20.16 5.93 23.57
C GLU A 9 -18.85 5.87 22.76
N GLN A 10 -18.52 4.74 22.14
CA GLN A 10 -17.36 4.66 21.23
C GLN A 10 -17.64 5.18 19.81
N ALA A 11 -18.90 5.37 19.43
CA ALA A 11 -19.30 5.82 18.10
C ALA A 11 -19.27 7.36 17.93
N GLU A 12 -19.14 8.14 19.02
CA GLU A 12 -19.43 9.57 19.02
C GLU A 12 -18.24 10.53 18.80
N VAL A 13 -17.02 10.03 18.57
CA VAL A 13 -15.81 10.90 18.58
C VAL A 13 -15.41 11.43 17.19
N VAL A 14 -16.16 11.13 16.12
CA VAL A 14 -15.90 11.71 14.80
C VAL A 14 -17.18 12.42 14.35
N PRO A 15 -17.17 13.74 14.13
CA PRO A 15 -18.30 14.44 13.54
C PRO A 15 -18.65 13.71 12.25
N THR A 16 -19.84 13.10 12.19
CA THR A 16 -20.36 12.50 10.98
C THR A 16 -20.59 13.65 10.01
N LEU A 17 -19.60 13.93 9.15
CA LEU A 17 -19.71 14.93 8.10
C LEU A 17 -20.82 14.51 7.13
N GLU A 18 -22.05 14.95 7.37
CA GLU A 18 -23.23 14.56 6.57
C GLU A 18 -23.04 14.79 5.07
N TRP A 19 -22.26 15.82 4.69
CA TRP A 19 -21.91 16.06 3.29
C TRP A 19 -21.09 14.93 2.68
N TYR A 20 -20.20 14.31 3.45
CA TYR A 20 -19.39 13.18 2.99
C TYR A 20 -20.27 11.96 2.74
N PHE A 21 -21.24 11.72 3.61
CA PHE A 21 -22.27 10.69 3.41
C PHE A 21 -23.04 10.93 2.11
N TRP A 22 -23.44 12.18 1.85
CA TRP A 22 -24.18 12.53 0.64
C TRP A 22 -23.36 12.27 -0.63
N LEU A 23 -22.10 12.71 -0.69
CA LEU A 23 -21.20 12.44 -1.82
C LEU A 23 -20.93 10.94 -2.01
N ALA A 24 -20.78 10.20 -0.91
CA ALA A 24 -20.57 8.75 -0.94
C ALA A 24 -21.84 7.97 -1.31
N LYS A 25 -23.04 8.54 -1.16
CA LYS A 25 -24.33 7.93 -1.53
C LYS A 25 -24.81 8.34 -2.92
N TRP A 26 -24.34 9.47 -3.44
CA TRP A 26 -24.64 9.88 -4.81
C TRP A 26 -24.25 8.79 -5.82
N ARG A 27 -25.12 8.51 -6.79
CA ARG A 27 -24.93 7.47 -7.81
C ARG A 27 -25.20 8.04 -9.20
N ILE A 28 -24.32 7.71 -10.14
CA ILE A 28 -24.56 7.83 -11.57
C ILE A 28 -24.22 6.50 -12.25
N GLN A 29 -25.01 6.09 -13.24
CA GLN A 29 -24.77 4.85 -13.97
C GLN A 29 -23.96 5.16 -15.23
N LEU A 30 -22.72 4.66 -15.29
CA LEU A 30 -21.83 4.81 -16.44
C LEU A 30 -21.17 3.45 -16.72
N PHE A 31 -21.12 3.07 -18.00
CA PHE A 31 -20.51 1.81 -18.45
C PHE A 31 -21.00 0.56 -17.69
N GLY A 32 -22.31 0.51 -17.36
CA GLY A 32 -22.90 -0.62 -16.64
C GLY A 32 -22.56 -0.72 -15.15
N ARG A 33 -21.79 0.22 -14.58
CA ARG A 33 -21.47 0.30 -13.14
C ARG A 33 -22.13 1.52 -12.51
N GLN A 34 -22.46 1.43 -11.22
CA GLN A 34 -22.80 2.61 -10.42
C GLN A 34 -21.52 3.29 -9.92
N TRP A 35 -21.36 4.55 -10.27
CA TRP A 35 -20.27 5.42 -9.86
C TRP A 35 -20.74 6.37 -8.78
N ASN A 36 -19.88 6.66 -7.81
CA ASN A 36 -20.12 7.73 -6.85
C ASN A 36 -19.20 8.94 -7.09
N PHE A 37 -19.34 9.98 -6.28
CA PHE A 37 -18.58 11.21 -6.46
C PHE A 37 -17.06 10.96 -6.37
N PHE A 38 -16.63 10.13 -5.41
CA PHE A 38 -15.22 9.79 -5.24
C PHE A 38 -14.68 8.98 -6.42
N ASP A 39 -15.47 8.08 -6.99
CA ASP A 39 -15.06 7.33 -8.19
C ASP A 39 -14.81 8.27 -9.36
N VAL A 40 -15.73 9.20 -9.61
CA VAL A 40 -15.61 10.20 -10.69
C VAL A 40 -14.45 11.15 -10.44
N ALA A 41 -14.30 11.65 -9.20
CA ALA A 41 -13.19 12.51 -8.83
C ALA A 41 -11.83 11.81 -8.95
N SER A 42 -11.71 10.53 -8.57
CA SER A 42 -10.52 9.71 -8.84
C SER A 42 -10.18 9.68 -10.32
N VAL A 43 -11.16 9.39 -11.20
CA VAL A 43 -10.94 9.34 -12.65
C VAL A 43 -10.44 10.67 -13.17
N ILE A 44 -11.13 11.77 -12.84
CA ILE A 44 -10.76 13.11 -13.29
C ILE A 44 -9.32 13.42 -12.90
N VAL A 45 -8.95 13.24 -11.63
CA VAL A 45 -7.63 13.67 -11.20
C VAL A 45 -6.53 12.76 -11.74
N VAL A 46 -6.75 11.45 -11.83
CA VAL A 46 -5.81 10.55 -12.48
C VAL A 46 -5.61 10.97 -13.93
N SER A 47 -6.69 11.22 -14.68
CA SER A 47 -6.60 11.70 -16.06
C SER A 47 -5.86 13.02 -16.17
N VAL A 48 -6.15 14.00 -15.31
CA VAL A 48 -5.47 15.31 -15.31
C VAL A 48 -3.96 15.16 -15.06
N LEU A 49 -3.56 14.32 -14.11
CA LEU A 49 -2.13 14.08 -13.82
C LEU A 49 -1.42 13.39 -15.00
N HIS A 50 -2.09 12.47 -15.70
CA HIS A 50 -1.55 11.86 -16.92
C HIS A 50 -1.44 12.87 -18.06
N CYS A 51 -2.48 13.67 -18.31
CA CYS A 51 -2.44 14.74 -19.29
C CYS A 51 -1.33 15.75 -18.98
N LEU A 52 -1.14 16.11 -17.71
CA LEU A 52 -0.05 16.97 -17.27
C LEU A 52 1.32 16.33 -17.52
N ALA A 53 1.47 15.03 -17.26
CA ALA A 53 2.71 14.30 -17.54
C ALA A 53 3.04 14.23 -19.04
N LEU A 54 2.03 14.17 -19.92
CA LEU A 54 2.24 14.21 -21.38
C LEU A 54 2.86 15.52 -21.87
N LEU A 55 2.79 16.61 -21.08
CA LEU A 55 3.43 17.88 -21.41
C LEU A 55 4.94 17.89 -21.13
N ALA A 56 5.50 16.81 -20.56
CA ALA A 56 6.90 16.73 -20.14
C ALA A 56 7.93 17.01 -21.25
N PRO A 57 7.77 16.52 -22.50
CA PRO A 57 8.72 16.83 -23.57
C PRO A 57 8.81 18.33 -23.88
N PHE A 58 7.70 19.06 -23.74
CA PHE A 58 7.62 20.50 -24.01
C PHE A 58 8.07 21.37 -22.84
N HIS A 59 8.17 20.78 -21.65
CA HIS A 59 8.55 21.47 -20.41
C HIS A 59 9.74 20.79 -19.73
N PHE A 60 10.66 20.24 -20.52
CA PHE A 60 11.86 19.60 -19.99
C PHE A 60 12.78 20.64 -19.34
N ASN A 61 13.17 20.38 -18.10
CA ASN A 61 14.09 21.23 -17.35
C ASN A 61 14.84 20.38 -16.31
N TRP A 62 16.17 20.43 -16.29
CA TRP A 62 16.97 19.62 -15.36
C TRP A 62 16.68 19.94 -13.89
N GLY A 63 16.44 21.20 -13.53
CA GLY A 63 16.02 21.58 -12.17
C GLY A 63 14.69 20.93 -11.80
N ALA A 64 13.71 20.96 -12.70
CA ALA A 64 12.41 20.33 -12.50
C ALA A 64 12.52 18.80 -12.38
N VAL A 65 13.40 18.17 -13.17
CA VAL A 65 13.71 16.73 -13.09
C VAL A 65 14.31 16.40 -11.73
N TRP A 66 15.32 17.14 -11.26
CA TRP A 66 15.96 16.89 -9.96
C TRP A 66 14.99 17.10 -8.80
N VAL A 67 14.17 18.15 -8.85
CA VAL A 67 13.11 18.37 -7.87
C VAL A 67 12.12 17.21 -7.89
N ALA A 68 11.66 16.76 -9.05
CA ALA A 68 10.76 15.62 -9.17
C ALA A 68 11.37 14.32 -8.60
N MET A 69 12.66 14.06 -8.84
CA MET A 69 13.38 12.90 -8.29
C MET A 69 13.53 13.00 -6.78
N ALA A 70 13.91 14.15 -6.22
CA ALA A 70 14.03 14.35 -4.78
C ALA A 70 12.67 14.15 -4.08
N LEU A 71 11.63 14.81 -4.59
CA LEU A 71 10.24 14.63 -4.16
C LEU A 71 9.74 13.19 -4.40
N ASN A 72 10.35 12.42 -5.31
CA ASN A 72 10.01 11.02 -5.50
C ASN A 72 10.60 10.17 -4.37
N SER A 73 11.90 10.31 -4.10
CA SER A 73 12.58 9.56 -3.06
C SER A 73 12.01 9.84 -1.67
N ILE A 74 11.72 11.10 -1.35
CA ILE A 74 11.12 11.49 -0.05
C ILE A 74 9.73 10.86 0.09
N SER A 75 8.87 11.00 -0.92
CA SER A 75 7.52 10.41 -0.92
C SER A 75 7.55 8.88 -0.82
N GLY A 76 8.49 8.24 -1.50
CA GLY A 76 8.58 6.78 -1.57
C GLY A 76 8.94 6.23 -0.20
N VAL A 77 10.04 6.73 0.36
CA VAL A 77 10.47 6.41 1.72
C VAL A 77 9.40 6.76 2.76
N GLY A 78 8.69 7.89 2.60
CA GLY A 78 7.60 8.27 3.49
C GLY A 78 6.49 7.21 3.54
N ILE A 79 6.08 6.66 2.39
CA ILE A 79 5.07 5.60 2.32
C ILE A 79 5.60 4.30 2.94
N THR A 80 6.77 3.85 2.51
CA THR A 80 7.32 2.54 2.90
C THR A 80 7.73 2.50 4.38
N LEU A 81 8.36 3.57 4.88
CA LEU A 81 8.76 3.67 6.28
C LEU A 81 7.57 3.94 7.19
N SER A 82 6.77 4.96 6.89
CA SER A 82 5.67 5.41 7.77
C SER A 82 4.43 4.55 7.57
N TYR A 83 3.72 4.71 6.47
CA TYR A 83 2.39 4.12 6.31
C TYR A 83 2.45 2.60 6.32
N HIS A 84 3.44 2.04 5.63
CA HIS A 84 3.57 0.61 5.47
C HIS A 84 4.16 -0.08 6.70
N ARG A 85 5.47 0.09 6.95
CA ARG A 85 6.16 -0.69 7.99
C ARG A 85 5.86 -0.20 9.40
N ASN A 86 5.73 1.10 9.63
CA ASN A 86 5.47 1.65 10.96
C ASN A 86 3.97 1.59 11.34
N LEU A 87 3.08 2.19 10.55
CA LEU A 87 1.66 2.34 10.91
C LEU A 87 0.81 1.09 10.61
N ALA A 88 0.98 0.48 9.44
CA ALA A 88 0.19 -0.70 9.09
C ALA A 88 0.68 -1.97 9.81
N HIS A 89 1.98 -2.27 9.73
CA HIS A 89 2.55 -3.52 10.26
C HIS A 89 3.16 -3.41 11.66
N LYS A 90 3.42 -2.19 12.15
CA LYS A 90 4.04 -1.97 13.48
C LYS A 90 5.35 -2.75 13.62
N SER A 91 6.15 -2.75 12.55
CA SER A 91 7.39 -3.51 12.44
C SER A 91 8.53 -2.94 13.30
N PHE A 92 8.40 -1.69 13.74
CA PHE A 92 9.31 -0.99 14.65
C PHE A 92 8.58 0.18 15.32
N LYS A 93 9.16 0.76 16.36
CA LYS A 93 8.66 1.95 17.07
C LYS A 93 9.56 3.15 16.82
N LEU A 94 8.94 4.31 16.67
CA LEU A 94 9.61 5.61 16.63
C LEU A 94 9.09 6.49 17.78
N PRO A 95 9.89 7.45 18.28
CA PRO A 95 9.38 8.57 19.06
C PRO A 95 8.25 9.26 18.32
N LYS A 96 7.20 9.68 19.05
CA LYS A 96 5.99 10.22 18.41
C LYS A 96 6.25 11.44 17.52
N TRP A 97 7.17 12.33 17.90
CA TRP A 97 7.53 13.46 17.05
C TRP A 97 8.13 13.01 15.71
N LEU A 98 8.90 11.92 15.69
CA LEU A 98 9.54 11.40 14.49
C LEU A 98 8.57 10.53 13.66
N GLU A 99 7.71 9.77 14.33
CA GLU A 99 6.59 9.06 13.70
C GLU A 99 5.67 10.04 12.97
N TYR A 100 5.28 11.12 13.65
CA TYR A 100 4.49 12.21 13.09
C TYR A 100 5.29 12.92 12.02
N PHE A 101 6.58 13.18 12.23
CA PHE A 101 7.43 13.75 11.19
C PHE A 101 7.47 12.87 9.95
N PHE A 102 7.57 11.55 9.99
CA PHE A 102 7.54 10.76 8.75
C PHE A 102 6.15 10.67 8.13
N ALA A 103 5.09 10.71 8.95
CA ALA A 103 3.73 10.88 8.46
C ALA A 103 3.51 12.28 7.84
N ILE A 104 4.23 13.31 8.32
CA ILE A 104 4.29 14.70 7.83
C ILE A 104 5.43 14.92 6.82
N ALA A 105 6.39 14.03 6.63
CA ALA A 105 7.44 14.24 5.63
C ALA A 105 6.79 14.17 4.24
N ARG A 106 5.60 13.54 4.17
CA ARG A 106 4.58 13.66 3.13
C ARG A 106 3.92 15.05 3.00
N PHE A 107 3.88 15.86 4.06
CA PHE A 107 3.38 17.24 4.13
C PHE A 107 4.34 18.24 3.49
N TRP A 108 5.66 18.12 3.70
CA TRP A 108 6.66 18.89 2.92
C TRP A 108 6.72 18.46 1.45
N ASP A 109 6.27 17.24 1.16
CA ASP A 109 6.03 16.72 -0.18
C ASP A 109 4.62 17.00 -0.72
N PHE A 110 3.81 17.80 -0.02
CA PHE A 110 2.57 18.43 -0.45
C PHE A 110 1.84 17.65 -1.61
N ARG A 111 1.39 16.41 -1.38
CA ARG A 111 0.66 15.62 -2.42
C ARG A 111 -0.83 15.55 -2.15
N CYS A 112 -1.60 15.44 -3.28
CA CYS A 112 -3.04 15.04 -3.46
C CYS A 112 -4.12 16.11 -3.87
N ILE A 113 -4.04 16.72 -5.06
CA ILE A 113 -5.04 17.70 -5.54
C ILE A 113 -6.40 17.00 -5.62
N VAL A 114 -7.44 17.61 -5.03
CA VAL A 114 -8.88 17.30 -5.15
C VAL A 114 -9.27 15.86 -4.75
N ALA A 115 -9.80 15.74 -3.53
CA ALA A 115 -10.78 14.76 -3.04
C ALA A 115 -10.59 13.24 -3.28
N THR A 116 -9.62 12.75 -4.06
CA THR A 116 -9.48 11.30 -4.31
C THR A 116 -8.14 10.82 -4.87
N THR A 117 -7.11 11.65 -4.98
CA THR A 117 -5.79 11.25 -5.54
C THR A 117 -4.62 11.41 -4.58
N CYS A 118 -4.89 11.09 -3.32
CA CYS A 118 -4.15 9.95 -2.82
C CYS A 118 -5.01 8.75 -3.21
N ILE A 119 -4.60 8.02 -4.26
CA ILE A 119 -5.08 6.65 -4.47
C ILE A 119 -4.74 5.79 -3.23
N ASN A 120 -3.74 6.27 -2.49
CA ASN A 120 -3.32 5.84 -1.18
C ASN A 120 -4.09 6.49 0.00
N GLY A 121 -5.05 7.39 -0.22
CA GLY A 121 -5.77 8.10 0.83
C GLY A 121 -4.94 8.85 1.89
N SER A 122 -5.62 9.33 2.92
CA SER A 122 -5.03 9.72 4.22
C SER A 122 -4.27 8.55 4.88
N PRO A 123 -3.44 8.78 5.93
CA PRO A 123 -2.83 7.68 6.68
C PRO A 123 -3.86 6.62 7.12
N LEU A 124 -5.05 7.04 7.53
CA LEU A 124 -6.14 6.14 7.95
C LEU A 124 -6.61 5.26 6.79
N GLU A 125 -6.88 5.86 5.63
CA GLU A 125 -7.39 5.16 4.45
C GLU A 125 -6.35 4.20 3.87
N TRP A 126 -5.09 4.63 3.78
CA TRP A 126 -4.01 3.77 3.32
C TRP A 126 -3.89 2.53 4.20
N VAL A 127 -3.71 2.76 5.50
CA VAL A 127 -3.47 1.68 6.47
C VAL A 127 -4.69 0.77 6.54
N SER A 128 -5.91 1.32 6.45
CA SER A 128 -7.13 0.53 6.42
C SER A 128 -7.19 -0.37 5.19
N THR A 129 -6.91 0.18 4.01
CA THR A 129 -6.92 -0.57 2.74
C THR A 129 -5.85 -1.66 2.74
N HIS A 130 -4.63 -1.32 3.21
CA HIS A 130 -3.50 -2.23 3.27
C HIS A 130 -3.70 -3.37 4.29
N ARG A 131 -4.25 -3.07 5.47
CA ARG A 131 -4.63 -4.09 6.46
C ARG A 131 -5.71 -5.03 5.90
N ASN A 132 -6.69 -4.50 5.17
CA ASN A 132 -7.70 -5.33 4.50
C ASN A 132 -7.08 -6.21 3.39
N HIS A 133 -6.15 -5.66 2.61
CA HIS A 133 -5.39 -6.43 1.63
C HIS A 133 -4.70 -7.62 2.28
N HIS A 134 -3.88 -7.41 3.33
CA HIS A 134 -3.21 -8.51 4.03
C HIS A 134 -4.15 -9.51 4.70
N GLN A 135 -5.31 -9.06 5.19
CA GLN A 135 -6.28 -9.95 5.83
C GLN A 135 -6.99 -10.85 4.82
N PHE A 136 -7.22 -10.36 3.60
CA PHE A 136 -8.05 -11.01 2.60
C PHE A 136 -7.31 -11.28 1.29
N THR A 137 -5.97 -11.31 1.33
CA THR A 137 -5.07 -11.30 0.16
C THR A 137 -5.55 -12.22 -0.94
N ASP A 138 -5.59 -11.68 -2.16
CA ASP A 138 -5.97 -12.40 -3.39
C ASP A 138 -7.40 -12.96 -3.43
N THR A 139 -8.24 -12.73 -2.41
CA THR A 139 -9.68 -13.06 -2.44
C THR A 139 -10.51 -11.92 -3.04
N TRP A 140 -11.82 -12.13 -3.22
CA TRP A 140 -12.75 -11.08 -3.65
C TRP A 140 -12.87 -9.91 -2.65
N SER A 141 -12.57 -10.16 -1.38
CA SER A 141 -12.59 -9.14 -0.32
C SER A 141 -11.32 -8.29 -0.27
N ASP A 142 -10.25 -8.69 -0.96
CA ASP A 142 -9.06 -7.86 -1.11
C ASP A 142 -9.36 -6.67 -2.04
N PRO A 143 -9.11 -5.42 -1.61
CA PRO A 143 -9.38 -4.22 -2.38
C PRO A 143 -8.79 -4.20 -3.79
N HIS A 144 -7.66 -4.86 -4.00
CA HIS A 144 -6.92 -4.82 -5.27
C HIS A 144 -6.33 -6.19 -5.65
N SER A 145 -7.06 -7.28 -5.37
CA SER A 145 -6.65 -8.63 -5.77
C SER A 145 -6.55 -8.77 -7.29
N PRO A 146 -5.36 -9.05 -7.86
CA PRO A 146 -5.22 -9.35 -9.28
C PRO A 146 -5.73 -10.75 -9.64
N ILE A 147 -5.78 -11.66 -8.67
CA ILE A 147 -6.21 -13.05 -8.87
C ILE A 147 -7.74 -13.14 -8.99
N ALA A 148 -8.46 -12.48 -8.07
CA ALA A 148 -9.92 -12.49 -8.06
C ALA A 148 -10.50 -11.47 -9.05
N LYS A 149 -9.94 -10.25 -9.11
CA LYS A 149 -10.52 -9.13 -9.86
C LYS A 149 -9.80 -8.83 -11.19
N GLY A 150 -8.69 -9.51 -11.45
CA GLY A 150 -7.91 -9.35 -12.68
C GLY A 150 -6.79 -8.30 -12.57
N LEU A 151 -5.75 -8.50 -13.36
CA LEU A 151 -4.52 -7.69 -13.34
C LEU A 151 -4.76 -6.19 -13.50
N TRP A 152 -5.52 -5.78 -14.52
CA TRP A 152 -5.75 -4.35 -14.81
C TRP A 152 -6.59 -3.67 -13.73
N PHE A 153 -7.51 -4.41 -13.13
CA PHE A 153 -8.26 -3.91 -11.98
C PHE A 153 -7.34 -3.66 -10.79
N SER A 154 -6.49 -4.64 -10.44
CA SER A 154 -5.49 -4.51 -9.38
C SER A 154 -4.46 -3.41 -9.65
N HIS A 155 -4.10 -3.19 -10.91
CA HIS A 155 -3.18 -2.12 -11.29
C HIS A 155 -3.83 -0.74 -11.10
N ILE A 156 -4.96 -0.45 -11.76
CA ILE A 156 -5.52 0.91 -11.74
C ILE A 156 -7.04 0.96 -11.53
N GLY A 157 -7.77 -0.11 -11.84
CA GLY A 157 -9.23 -0.12 -11.73
C GLY A 157 -9.75 0.09 -10.30
N TRP A 158 -9.09 -0.52 -9.31
CA TRP A 158 -9.48 -0.46 -7.88
C TRP A 158 -9.54 0.97 -7.32
N VAL A 159 -8.74 1.87 -7.91
CA VAL A 159 -8.69 3.30 -7.57
C VAL A 159 -10.01 4.00 -7.84
N PHE A 160 -10.67 3.58 -8.91
CA PHE A 160 -11.92 4.12 -9.39
C PHE A 160 -13.13 3.41 -8.76
N ASP A 161 -12.90 2.45 -7.86
CA ASP A 161 -13.93 1.73 -7.15
C ASP A 161 -13.82 1.93 -5.63
N TYR A 162 -14.54 2.92 -5.14
CA TYR A 162 -14.68 3.22 -3.72
C TYR A 162 -15.15 2.02 -2.90
N ARG A 163 -16.07 1.20 -3.43
CA ARG A 163 -16.57 0.02 -2.71
C ARG A 163 -15.50 -1.04 -2.59
N SER A 164 -14.69 -1.24 -3.63
CA SER A 164 -13.54 -2.14 -3.52
C SER A 164 -12.55 -1.68 -2.44
N ARG A 165 -12.30 -0.36 -2.34
CA ARG A 165 -11.37 0.22 -1.35
C ARG A 165 -11.86 0.13 0.10
N PHE A 166 -13.13 0.42 0.33
CA PHE A 166 -13.64 0.63 1.68
C PHE A 166 -14.78 -0.33 2.07
N GLY A 167 -15.19 -1.23 1.18
CA GLY A 167 -16.32 -2.13 1.35
C GLY A 167 -17.64 -1.38 1.32
N SER A 168 -18.19 -1.14 2.51
CA SER A 168 -19.39 -0.33 2.71
C SER A 168 -19.04 1.02 3.33
N TYR A 169 -20.02 1.92 3.34
CA TYR A 169 -19.86 3.21 3.98
C TYR A 169 -19.64 3.06 5.49
N GLU A 170 -20.44 2.21 6.13
CA GLU A 170 -20.44 1.92 7.56
C GLU A 170 -19.22 1.09 7.99
N GLY A 171 -18.65 0.31 7.05
CA GLY A 171 -17.44 -0.50 7.23
C GLY A 171 -16.13 0.30 7.14
N ARG A 172 -16.18 1.55 6.65
CA ARG A 172 -15.00 2.35 6.31
C ARG A 172 -14.15 2.63 7.55
N LEU A 173 -12.86 2.31 7.47
CA LEU A 173 -11.84 2.60 8.49
C LEU A 173 -12.08 1.90 9.84
N ASN A 174 -12.84 0.80 9.89
CA ASN A 174 -13.11 0.09 11.16
C ASN A 174 -11.89 -0.66 11.70
N ASN A 175 -10.93 -0.98 10.83
CA ASN A 175 -9.67 -1.66 11.18
C ASN A 175 -8.51 -0.71 11.55
N VAL A 176 -8.77 0.59 11.72
CA VAL A 176 -7.76 1.62 12.09
C VAL A 176 -8.14 2.44 13.32
N GLY A 177 -8.85 1.83 14.28
CA GLY A 177 -9.22 2.47 15.54
C GLY A 177 -8.02 2.97 16.37
N ASP A 178 -6.85 2.37 16.20
CA ASP A 178 -5.59 2.81 16.81
C ASP A 178 -5.07 4.14 16.25
N LEU A 179 -5.30 4.43 14.97
CA LEU A 179 -4.97 5.72 14.35
C LEU A 179 -6.05 6.77 14.62
N LYS A 180 -7.33 6.38 14.64
CA LYS A 180 -8.45 7.29 14.92
C LYS A 180 -8.37 7.94 16.30
N LYS A 181 -7.76 7.26 17.29
CA LYS A 181 -7.52 7.80 18.64
C LYS A 181 -6.50 8.93 18.71
N GLN A 182 -5.77 9.19 17.63
CA GLN A 182 -4.72 10.20 17.59
C GLN A 182 -5.20 11.42 16.79
N PRO A 183 -5.43 12.58 17.42
CA PRO A 183 -5.93 13.79 16.75
C PRO A 183 -5.08 14.22 15.55
N TYR A 184 -3.78 13.96 15.61
CA TYR A 184 -2.84 14.23 14.53
C TYR A 184 -3.22 13.53 13.21
N TYR A 185 -3.58 12.25 13.26
CA TYR A 185 -3.96 11.52 12.05
C TYR A 185 -5.36 11.88 11.56
N ILE A 186 -6.25 12.31 12.46
CA ILE A 186 -7.55 12.90 12.09
C ILE A 186 -7.35 14.24 11.38
N PHE A 187 -6.45 15.10 11.88
CA PHE A 187 -6.08 16.33 11.20
C PHE A 187 -5.59 16.04 9.78
N LEU A 188 -4.61 15.14 9.62
CA LEU A 188 -4.11 14.75 8.31
C LEU A 188 -5.20 14.16 7.41
N HIS A 189 -6.18 13.44 7.97
CA HIS A 189 -7.32 12.89 7.21
C HIS A 189 -8.19 13.96 6.56
N TYR A 190 -8.34 15.12 7.19
CA TYR A 190 -9.17 16.21 6.65
C TYR A 190 -8.38 17.24 5.87
N THR A 191 -7.08 17.41 6.16
CA THR A 191 -6.27 18.45 5.53
C THR A 191 -5.47 17.98 4.33
N TYR A 192 -5.33 16.66 4.10
CA TYR A 192 -4.54 16.14 2.99
C TYR A 192 -4.85 16.75 1.61
N PRO A 193 -6.10 17.11 1.23
CA PRO A 193 -6.35 17.69 -0.09
C PRO A 193 -5.71 19.07 -0.25
N PHE A 194 -5.63 19.86 0.82
CA PHE A 194 -5.09 21.23 0.78
C PHE A 194 -3.58 21.26 0.63
N HIS A 195 -2.88 20.33 1.28
CA HIS A 195 -1.41 20.27 1.21
C HIS A 195 -0.96 20.15 -0.25
N SER A 196 -1.63 19.33 -1.00
CA SER A 196 -1.44 19.07 -2.41
C SER A 196 -1.54 20.26 -3.34
N VAL A 197 -2.60 21.04 -3.13
CA VAL A 197 -2.84 22.25 -3.89
C VAL A 197 -1.72 23.22 -3.56
N ALA A 198 -1.32 23.28 -2.28
CA ALA A 198 -0.18 24.07 -1.85
C ALA A 198 1.14 23.66 -2.54
N LEU A 199 1.44 22.37 -2.83
CA LEU A 199 2.63 22.07 -3.66
C LEU A 199 2.47 22.50 -5.07
N GLY A 200 1.31 22.23 -5.67
CA GLY A 200 1.08 22.54 -7.07
C GLY A 200 1.33 24.03 -7.29
N VAL A 201 0.77 24.85 -6.39
CA VAL A 201 0.99 26.29 -6.35
C VAL A 201 2.46 26.60 -6.05
N LEU A 202 3.08 26.00 -5.03
CA LEU A 202 4.48 26.26 -4.67
C LEU A 202 5.44 25.96 -5.83
N LEU A 203 5.32 24.78 -6.45
CA LEU A 203 6.13 24.37 -7.60
C LEU A 203 5.93 25.33 -8.78
N TYR A 204 4.68 25.74 -9.03
CA TYR A 204 4.38 26.69 -10.08
C TYR A 204 4.97 28.08 -9.78
N VAL A 205 4.90 28.55 -8.54
CA VAL A 205 5.48 29.84 -8.12
C VAL A 205 7.01 29.80 -8.20
N VAL A 206 7.64 28.70 -7.79
CA VAL A 206 9.10 28.56 -7.74
C VAL A 206 9.72 28.36 -9.13
N GLY A 207 9.09 27.57 -10.00
CA GLY A 207 9.71 27.18 -11.26
C GLY A 207 8.75 27.02 -12.44
N GLY A 208 7.55 27.59 -12.33
CA GLY A 208 6.57 27.65 -13.42
C GLY A 208 6.01 26.30 -13.84
N LEU A 209 5.53 26.24 -15.08
CA LEU A 209 4.98 25.02 -15.68
C LEU A 209 5.96 23.83 -15.68
N PRO A 210 7.27 23.97 -15.96
CA PRO A 210 8.20 22.84 -15.86
C PRO A 210 8.19 22.14 -14.50
N PHE A 211 8.22 22.90 -13.41
CA PHE A 211 8.22 22.35 -12.06
C PHE A 211 6.88 21.69 -11.72
N LEU A 212 5.77 22.27 -12.18
CA LEU A 212 4.45 21.68 -12.02
C LEU A 212 4.31 20.37 -12.83
N VAL A 213 4.73 20.37 -14.10
CA VAL A 213 4.67 19.21 -15.02
C VAL A 213 5.49 18.05 -14.49
N TRP A 214 6.75 18.30 -14.11
CA TRP A 214 7.63 17.24 -13.60
C TRP A 214 7.31 16.85 -12.16
N GLY A 215 7.13 17.82 -11.27
CA GLY A 215 6.90 17.60 -9.84
C GLY A 215 5.51 17.07 -9.51
N MET A 216 4.48 17.42 -10.28
CA MET A 216 3.11 16.89 -10.10
C MET A 216 2.74 15.88 -11.18
N GLY A 217 2.93 16.16 -12.46
CA GLY A 217 2.52 15.23 -13.54
C GLY A 217 3.38 13.96 -13.56
N VAL A 218 4.61 14.09 -14.07
CA VAL A 218 5.53 12.96 -14.31
C VAL A 218 5.78 12.16 -13.03
N ARG A 219 6.15 12.84 -11.94
CA ARG A 219 6.43 12.19 -10.65
C ARG A 219 5.25 11.39 -10.12
N MET A 220 4.02 11.93 -10.19
CA MET A 220 2.85 11.23 -9.65
C MET A 220 2.46 10.04 -10.51
N VAL A 221 2.49 10.18 -11.83
CA VAL A 221 2.22 9.07 -12.77
C VAL A 221 3.23 7.95 -12.58
N TYR A 222 4.52 8.28 -12.53
CA TYR A 222 5.58 7.31 -12.25
C TYR A 222 5.32 6.58 -10.93
N MET A 223 5.04 7.31 -9.85
CA MET A 223 4.77 6.72 -8.55
C MET A 223 3.53 5.84 -8.52
N PHE A 224 2.45 6.25 -9.19
CA PHE A 224 1.23 5.46 -9.29
C PHE A 224 1.55 4.11 -9.92
N HIS A 225 2.16 4.11 -11.10
CA HIS A 225 2.45 2.86 -11.79
C HIS A 225 3.47 1.99 -11.06
N VAL A 226 4.48 2.56 -10.41
CA VAL A 226 5.40 1.78 -9.56
C VAL A 226 4.67 1.15 -8.38
N THR A 227 3.87 1.92 -7.64
CA THR A 227 3.12 1.42 -6.47
C THR A 227 2.09 0.38 -6.89
N PHE A 228 1.36 0.63 -7.97
CA PHE A 228 0.33 -0.27 -8.47
C PHE A 228 0.90 -1.55 -9.05
N SER A 229 2.13 -1.51 -9.58
CA SER A 229 2.84 -2.71 -9.98
C SER A 229 3.13 -3.64 -8.79
N ILE A 230 3.25 -3.12 -7.57
CA ILE A 230 3.36 -3.96 -6.37
C ILE A 230 2.06 -4.76 -6.17
N ASN A 231 0.90 -4.10 -6.29
CA ASN A 231 -0.39 -4.75 -6.13
C ASN A 231 -0.69 -5.74 -7.26
N SER A 232 -0.32 -5.38 -8.50
CA SER A 232 -0.66 -6.16 -9.68
C SER A 232 0.45 -7.12 -10.10
N ILE A 233 1.61 -6.62 -10.49
CA ILE A 233 2.70 -7.41 -11.08
C ILE A 233 3.38 -8.29 -10.03
N CYS A 234 3.68 -7.75 -8.85
CA CYS A 234 4.36 -8.51 -7.80
C CYS A 234 3.47 -9.59 -7.15
N HIS A 235 2.16 -9.54 -7.39
CA HIS A 235 1.23 -10.64 -7.06
C HIS A 235 1.10 -11.66 -8.19
N THR A 236 1.33 -11.31 -9.45
CA THR A 236 1.04 -12.23 -10.58
C THR A 236 2.27 -12.88 -11.21
N TRP A 237 3.47 -12.28 -11.15
CA TRP A 237 4.62 -12.73 -11.94
C TRP A 237 5.94 -12.83 -11.19
N GLY A 238 6.52 -14.04 -11.15
CA GLY A 238 7.84 -14.23 -10.54
C GLY A 238 8.39 -15.58 -10.05
N THR A 239 9.07 -15.58 -8.89
CA THR A 239 9.37 -16.79 -8.07
C THR A 239 8.82 -16.64 -6.65
N GLN A 240 8.22 -17.72 -6.12
CA GLN A 240 7.80 -17.80 -4.71
C GLN A 240 8.81 -18.65 -3.94
N VAL A 241 9.42 -18.08 -2.91
CA VAL A 241 10.42 -18.75 -2.06
C VAL A 241 9.82 -19.14 -0.72
N TRP A 242 8.92 -18.30 -0.21
CA TRP A 242 8.25 -18.48 1.05
C TRP A 242 6.78 -18.84 0.86
N ASP A 243 6.36 -19.80 1.66
CA ASP A 243 4.99 -20.21 1.77
C ASP A 243 4.24 -19.18 2.60
N THR A 244 3.33 -18.53 1.92
CA THR A 244 2.33 -17.65 2.49
C THR A 244 1.10 -18.54 2.65
N ASP A 245 0.77 -18.95 3.89
CA ASP A 245 -0.31 -19.88 4.28
C ASP A 245 -1.74 -19.34 3.94
N MET A 246 -1.91 -18.73 2.77
CA MET A 246 -3.09 -17.97 2.33
C MET A 246 -3.96 -18.76 1.36
N SER A 247 -4.03 -20.09 1.52
CA SER A 247 -4.94 -20.92 0.73
C SER A 247 -6.27 -21.12 1.46
N VAL A 248 -7.21 -20.20 1.24
CA VAL A 248 -8.63 -20.55 1.36
C VAL A 248 -9.08 -21.09 0.00
N GLY A 249 -9.00 -22.42 -0.15
CA GLY A 249 -9.87 -23.20 -1.05
C GLY A 249 -9.68 -23.14 -2.58
N PHE A 250 -9.05 -22.12 -3.16
CA PHE A 250 -8.83 -22.07 -4.62
C PHE A 250 -7.35 -22.25 -4.94
N GLY A 251 -7.02 -23.30 -5.70
CA GLY A 251 -5.66 -23.77 -5.99
C GLY A 251 -4.78 -22.86 -6.84
N TRP A 252 -4.88 -21.54 -6.70
CA TRP A 252 -4.07 -20.56 -7.42
C TRP A 252 -3.09 -19.94 -6.42
N LYS A 253 -1.95 -20.63 -6.25
CA LYS A 253 -0.81 -20.15 -5.48
C LYS A 253 0.01 -19.22 -6.37
N THR A 254 -0.14 -17.92 -6.21
CA THR A 254 0.82 -16.98 -6.80
C THR A 254 0.93 -15.72 -5.95
N ILE A 255 1.87 -15.69 -5.00
CA ILE A 255 2.62 -14.45 -4.72
C ILE A 255 4.02 -14.79 -5.18
N ILE A 256 4.27 -14.51 -6.44
CA ILE A 256 5.43 -15.00 -7.17
C ILE A 256 6.07 -13.71 -7.71
N SER A 257 7.30 -13.36 -7.31
CA SER A 257 7.99 -12.14 -7.79
C SER A 257 9.41 -12.46 -8.39
N ASN A 258 9.65 -12.11 -9.67
CA ASN A 258 10.94 -12.27 -10.42
C ASN A 258 11.48 -10.90 -10.87
N LEU A 259 10.63 -9.86 -10.79
CA LEU A 259 10.99 -8.47 -11.04
C LEU A 259 11.45 -7.74 -9.76
N ASP A 260 11.42 -8.45 -8.64
CA ASP A 260 12.25 -8.39 -7.43
C ASP A 260 13.30 -7.27 -7.38
N GLY A 261 14.33 -7.30 -8.25
CA GLY A 261 15.37 -6.28 -8.25
C GLY A 261 14.93 -4.92 -8.80
N LEU A 262 14.15 -4.91 -9.88
CA LEU A 262 13.69 -3.67 -10.53
C LEU A 262 12.70 -2.94 -9.62
N PHE A 263 11.65 -3.62 -9.15
CA PHE A 263 10.69 -2.99 -8.23
C PHE A 263 11.24 -2.83 -6.81
N GLY A 264 12.18 -3.67 -6.38
CA GLY A 264 12.93 -3.45 -5.14
C GLY A 264 13.68 -2.11 -5.17
N LEU A 265 14.26 -1.73 -6.31
CA LEU A 265 14.90 -0.43 -6.48
C LEU A 265 13.87 0.71 -6.65
N LEU A 266 12.92 0.57 -7.58
CA LEU A 266 11.97 1.63 -7.92
C LEU A 266 10.97 1.92 -6.80
N ALA A 267 10.62 0.90 -6.00
CA ALA A 267 9.67 1.00 -4.89
C ALA A 267 10.34 0.91 -3.51
N HIS A 268 11.64 1.26 -3.41
CA HIS A 268 12.32 1.40 -2.12
C HIS A 268 12.32 0.16 -1.20
N GLY A 269 12.33 -1.04 -1.78
CA GLY A 269 12.33 -2.34 -1.09
C GLY A 269 11.00 -3.09 -1.14
N GLU A 270 9.92 -2.44 -1.58
CA GLU A 270 8.57 -3.04 -1.62
C GLU A 270 8.41 -4.13 -2.69
N GLY A 271 9.33 -4.21 -3.65
CA GLY A 271 9.33 -5.25 -4.68
C GLY A 271 9.56 -6.67 -4.16
N TRP A 272 10.10 -6.84 -2.95
CA TRP A 272 10.33 -8.14 -2.29
C TRP A 272 9.03 -8.70 -1.68
N HIS A 273 8.00 -8.80 -2.50
CA HIS A 273 6.62 -8.89 -2.03
C HIS A 273 6.27 -10.25 -1.45
N ASN A 274 6.87 -11.34 -1.97
CA ASN A 274 6.73 -12.66 -1.35
C ASN A 274 7.36 -12.71 0.06
N ASN A 275 8.52 -12.07 0.25
CA ASN A 275 9.13 -11.97 1.58
C ASN A 275 8.21 -11.20 2.54
N HIS A 276 7.68 -10.07 2.07
CA HIS A 276 6.78 -9.21 2.82
C HIS A 276 5.52 -9.97 3.25
N HIS A 277 4.81 -10.62 2.34
CA HIS A 277 3.61 -11.41 2.69
C HIS A 277 3.91 -12.63 3.57
N ALA A 278 5.13 -13.19 3.49
CA ALA A 278 5.53 -14.27 4.39
C ALA A 278 5.86 -13.77 5.81
N PHE A 279 6.40 -12.55 5.95
CA PHE A 279 6.82 -11.97 7.22
C PHE A 279 6.36 -10.51 7.31
N ASP A 280 5.05 -10.32 7.28
CA ASP A 280 4.39 -9.00 7.22
C ASP A 280 4.79 -8.07 8.39
N TYR A 281 5.07 -8.64 9.56
CA TYR A 281 5.57 -7.93 10.74
C TYR A 281 7.03 -7.48 10.65
N SER A 282 7.79 -7.90 9.63
CA SER A 282 9.21 -7.60 9.48
C SER A 282 9.43 -6.14 9.09
N ALA A 283 10.46 -5.51 9.65
CA ALA A 283 10.91 -4.18 9.23
C ALA A 283 11.79 -4.23 7.96
N ARG A 284 12.30 -5.43 7.62
CA ARG A 284 13.14 -5.71 6.46
C ARG A 284 12.37 -6.58 5.49
N GLN A 285 12.21 -6.13 4.26
CA GLN A 285 11.53 -6.88 3.19
C GLN A 285 12.54 -7.59 2.29
N GLY A 286 13.68 -6.96 1.99
CA GLY A 286 14.78 -7.63 1.29
C GLY A 286 15.59 -8.51 2.24
N LEU A 287 15.22 -9.79 2.40
CA LEU A 287 15.80 -10.71 3.38
C LEU A 287 17.20 -11.22 3.02
N GLU A 288 17.52 -11.30 1.72
CA GLU A 288 18.85 -11.68 1.25
C GLU A 288 19.77 -10.45 1.10
N TRP A 289 21.09 -10.68 1.07
CA TRP A 289 22.08 -9.59 1.03
C TRP A 289 22.04 -8.79 -0.28
N TRP A 290 21.66 -9.42 -1.39
CA TRP A 290 21.53 -8.82 -2.72
C TRP A 290 20.16 -8.13 -2.91
N GLN A 291 19.23 -8.31 -1.97
CA GLN A 291 17.91 -7.71 -2.03
C GLN A 291 17.94 -6.28 -1.50
N ILE A 292 18.12 -5.32 -2.42
CA ILE A 292 18.21 -3.90 -2.10
C ILE A 292 16.89 -3.42 -1.48
N ASP A 293 16.96 -2.87 -0.28
CA ASP A 293 15.83 -2.36 0.49
C ASP A 293 16.26 -1.02 1.11
N THR A 294 16.05 0.07 0.37
CA THR A 294 16.51 1.40 0.78
C THR A 294 15.81 1.89 2.05
N THR A 295 14.54 1.51 2.22
CA THR A 295 13.77 1.80 3.44
C THR A 295 14.36 1.08 4.65
N TRP A 296 14.78 -0.18 4.51
CA TRP A 296 15.45 -0.93 5.56
C TRP A 296 16.77 -0.28 5.97
N TYR A 297 17.57 0.20 5.01
CA TYR A 297 18.82 0.89 5.31
C TYR A 297 18.58 2.17 6.12
N LEU A 298 17.51 2.92 5.82
CA LEU A 298 17.11 4.07 6.62
C LEU A 298 16.65 3.66 8.03
N ILE A 299 15.83 2.61 8.17
CA ILE A 299 15.41 2.09 9.48
C ILE A 299 16.64 1.68 10.31
N ARG A 300 17.63 1.04 9.68
CA ARG A 300 18.91 0.67 10.32
C ARG A 300 19.72 1.88 10.76
N PHE A 301 19.76 2.93 9.95
CA PHE A 301 20.38 4.19 10.33
C PHE A 301 19.69 4.82 11.54
N LEU A 302 18.35 4.91 11.52
CA LEU A 302 17.57 5.41 12.67
C LEU A 302 17.75 4.53 13.91
N GLN A 303 17.87 3.22 13.76
CA GLN A 303 18.16 2.30 14.85
C GLN A 303 19.54 2.55 15.45
N ALA A 304 20.56 2.78 14.62
CA ALA A 304 21.91 3.11 15.08
C ALA A 304 21.96 4.44 15.86
N LEU A 305 21.10 5.41 15.51
CA LEU A 305 20.92 6.66 16.25
C LEU A 305 20.08 6.50 17.53
N GLY A 306 19.55 5.32 17.83
CA GLY A 306 18.64 5.09 18.97
C GLY A 306 17.22 5.63 18.76
N LEU A 307 16.88 6.04 17.53
CA LEU A 307 15.57 6.60 17.18
C LEU A 307 14.55 5.54 16.75
N ALA A 308 15.00 4.39 16.24
CA ALA A 308 14.12 3.26 15.94
C ALA A 308 14.33 2.14 16.97
N ALA A 309 13.27 1.80 17.70
CA ALA A 309 13.26 0.78 18.73
C ALA A 309 12.38 -0.41 18.33
N GLU A 310 12.54 -1.55 19.01
CA GLU A 310 11.73 -2.77 18.80
C GLU A 310 11.62 -3.19 17.33
N VAL A 311 12.74 -3.08 16.59
CA VAL A 311 12.80 -3.44 15.17
C VAL A 311 12.66 -4.96 15.01
N LYS A 312 11.57 -5.39 14.37
CA LYS A 312 11.24 -6.80 14.20
C LYS A 312 11.85 -7.38 12.93
N LEU A 313 12.39 -8.60 13.04
CA LEU A 313 12.93 -9.37 11.94
C LEU A 313 12.52 -10.84 12.08
N PRO A 314 12.36 -11.59 10.97
CA PRO A 314 12.12 -13.02 11.04
C PRO A 314 13.37 -13.76 11.52
N THR A 315 13.18 -14.67 12.49
CA THR A 315 14.21 -15.60 12.93
C THR A 315 14.50 -16.66 11.85
N GLU A 316 15.69 -17.23 11.87
CA GLU A 316 16.05 -18.32 10.94
C GLU A 316 15.12 -19.53 11.09
N ALA A 317 14.63 -19.80 12.29
CA ALA A 317 13.62 -20.84 12.51
C ALA A 317 12.28 -20.51 11.83
N GLN A 318 11.82 -19.26 11.88
CA GLN A 318 10.62 -18.82 11.16
C GLN A 318 10.80 -18.89 9.64
N LYS A 319 11.97 -18.48 9.13
CA LYS A 319 12.33 -18.63 7.71
C LYS A 319 12.27 -20.09 7.27
N LYS A 320 12.97 -20.99 7.97
CA LYS A 320 12.97 -22.43 7.67
C LYS A 320 11.55 -23.01 7.65
N ARG A 321 10.67 -22.62 8.60
CA ARG A 321 9.28 -23.11 8.61
C ARG A 321 8.47 -22.67 7.39
N LYS A 322 8.67 -21.45 6.90
CA LYS A 322 7.98 -20.93 5.72
C LYS A 322 8.68 -21.24 4.40
N ALA A 323 9.86 -21.87 4.38
CA ALA A 323 10.52 -22.21 3.12
C ALA A 323 9.69 -23.23 2.31
N LEU A 324 9.35 -22.91 1.06
CA LEU A 324 8.52 -23.79 0.21
C LEU A 324 9.18 -25.14 -0.08
N CYS A 325 10.50 -25.19 -0.17
CA CYS A 325 11.25 -26.44 -0.35
C CYS A 325 10.90 -27.49 0.72
N ASN A 326 10.65 -27.08 1.96
CA ASN A 326 10.32 -27.99 3.05
C ASN A 326 8.91 -28.58 2.90
N LYS A 327 7.93 -27.83 2.38
CA LYS A 327 6.59 -28.38 2.06
C LYS A 327 6.64 -29.37 0.90
N VAL A 328 7.46 -29.12 -0.13
CA VAL A 328 7.63 -30.05 -1.26
C VAL A 328 8.28 -31.37 -0.83
N ILE A 329 9.32 -31.32 0.01
CA ILE A 329 9.99 -32.50 0.57
C ILE A 329 9.01 -33.30 1.43
N ASN A 330 8.35 -32.67 2.41
CA ASN A 330 7.38 -33.33 3.28
C ASN A 330 6.21 -33.96 2.50
N LYS A 331 5.75 -33.33 1.41
CA LYS A 331 4.71 -33.89 0.53
C LYS A 331 5.20 -35.11 -0.24
N LYS A 332 6.44 -35.08 -0.76
CA LYS A 332 7.07 -36.22 -1.42
C LYS A 332 7.30 -37.39 -0.46
N GLU A 333 7.76 -37.13 0.77
CA GLU A 333 7.91 -38.16 1.80
C GLU A 333 6.58 -38.81 2.17
N LYS A 334 5.52 -38.02 2.40
CA LYS A 334 4.17 -38.54 2.66
C LYS A 334 3.65 -39.40 1.50
N LEU A 335 3.82 -38.96 0.25
CA LEU A 335 3.43 -39.75 -0.93
C LEU A 335 4.26 -41.03 -1.08
N GLY A 336 5.56 -40.98 -0.76
CA GLY A 336 6.44 -42.15 -0.74
C GLY A 336 6.05 -43.17 0.34
N THR A 337 5.63 -42.73 1.52
CA THR A 337 5.13 -43.62 2.59
C THR A 337 3.78 -44.25 2.25
N VAL A 338 2.90 -43.54 1.53
CA VAL A 338 1.62 -44.10 1.07
C VAL A 338 1.84 -45.11 -0.07
N GLY A 339 2.80 -44.85 -0.97
CA GLY A 339 3.18 -45.80 -2.03
C GLY A 339 3.79 -47.10 -1.52
N ASN A 340 4.53 -47.07 -0.40
CA ASN A 340 5.13 -48.27 0.20
C ASN A 340 4.16 -49.13 1.03
N ASN A 341 3.04 -48.55 1.51
CA ASN A 341 2.02 -49.28 2.27
C ASN A 341 0.93 -49.93 1.39
N GLY A 342 1.04 -49.81 0.06
CA GLY A 342 0.08 -50.33 -0.92
C GLY A 342 0.38 -51.73 -1.48
N LYS A 343 1.20 -52.55 -0.81
CA LYS A 343 1.32 -53.97 -1.16
C LYS A 343 0.15 -54.75 -0.57
N LEU A 344 -0.91 -54.88 -1.37
CA LEU A 344 -1.96 -55.89 -1.22
C LEU A 344 -1.30 -57.27 -1.05
N GLN A 345 -1.60 -57.93 0.07
CA GLN A 345 -1.43 -59.37 0.21
C GLN A 345 -2.40 -60.04 -0.77
N ALA A 346 -1.85 -60.71 -1.77
CA ALA A 346 -2.57 -61.71 -2.53
C ALA A 346 -2.53 -63.02 -1.72
N THR A 347 -3.69 -63.45 -1.25
CA THR A 347 -4.01 -64.84 -0.92
C THR A 347 -5.34 -65.18 -1.56
#